data_AF-A0A8T5U103-F1
#
_entry.id   AF-A0A8T5U103-F1
#
_cell.length_a   1.000
_cell.length_b   1.000
_cell.length_c   1.000
_cell.angle_alpha   90.00
_cell.angle_beta   90.00
_cell.angle_gamma   90.00
#
_symmetry.space_group_name_H-M   'P 1'
#
loop_
_entity.id
_entity.type
_entity.pdbx_description
1 polymer ?
#
loop_
_entity_poly.entity_id
_entity_poly.type
_entity_poly.pdbx_seq_one_letter_code
_entity_poly.pdbx_strand_id
1 'polypeptide(L)'
;MEKTRYLFKFYYIGSNKYFGSQRQPDYTTIEDCLIAALQEKDYINDIRQSGFEVASRTDKYVSARGSAFSFTTTKIPTLMEINSALPKSIGIWAFTKVPLDYTSRYNAVFRHYKYITRYLKSALNIENMKKACKALEGRHDFINFSKQNKEEEKTVRDLLL
;
A
#
# COMPACT_ATOMS: atom_id res chain seq x y z
N MET A 1 -16.99 23.88 -7.85
CA MET A 1 -15.93 23.80 -6.81
C MET A 1 -14.65 23.33 -7.47
N GLU A 2 -13.50 23.86 -7.02
CA GLU A 2 -12.20 23.50 -7.58
C GLU A 2 -11.82 22.05 -7.23
N LYS A 3 -11.21 21.34 -8.18
CA LYS A 3 -10.69 19.98 -7.95
C LYS A 3 -9.47 20.06 -7.04
N THR A 4 -9.48 19.33 -5.93
CA THR A 4 -8.35 19.21 -5.00
C THR A 4 -7.88 17.77 -4.92
N ARG A 5 -6.57 17.55 -4.91
CA ARG A 5 -5.97 16.23 -4.68
C ARG A 5 -5.66 16.05 -3.20
N TYR A 6 -6.04 14.89 -2.67
CA TYR A 6 -5.81 14.53 -1.28
C TYR A 6 -5.03 13.24 -1.18
N LEU A 7 -4.10 13.19 -0.23
CA LEU A 7 -3.37 12.00 0.19
C LEU A 7 -3.97 11.51 1.51
N PHE A 8 -4.23 10.21 1.59
CA PHE A 8 -4.81 9.56 2.74
C PHE A 8 -3.85 8.53 3.33
N LYS A 9 -3.91 8.38 4.64
CA LYS A 9 -3.27 7.26 5.36
C LYS A 9 -4.31 6.28 5.82
N PHE A 10 -4.04 5.01 5.56
CA PHE A 10 -4.97 3.93 5.88
C PHE A 10 -4.23 2.66 6.33
N TYR A 11 -4.97 1.80 7.01
CA TYR A 11 -4.55 0.45 7.37
C TYR A 11 -5.52 -0.57 6.77
N TYR A 12 -5.05 -1.80 6.64
CA TYR A 12 -5.91 -2.95 6.37
C TYR A 12 -5.31 -4.24 6.91
N ILE A 13 -6.19 -5.18 7.23
CA ILE A 13 -5.85 -6.55 7.61
C ILE A 13 -5.98 -7.44 6.38
N GLY A 14 -4.84 -7.92 5.89
CA GLY A 14 -4.79 -8.93 4.83
C GLY A 14 -5.35 -10.26 5.34
N SER A 15 -6.32 -10.82 4.62
CA SER A 15 -6.98 -12.08 4.97
C SER A 15 -7.36 -12.86 3.72
N ASN A 16 -7.96 -14.05 3.89
CA ASN A 16 -8.48 -14.85 2.78
C ASN A 16 -9.58 -14.14 1.96
N LYS A 17 -10.20 -13.09 2.50
CA LYS A 17 -11.21 -12.26 1.81
C LYS A 17 -10.63 -11.42 0.68
N TYR A 18 -9.33 -11.15 0.69
CA TYR A 18 -8.69 -10.21 -0.24
C TYR A 18 -7.62 -10.92 -1.07
N PHE A 19 -7.56 -10.62 -2.37
CA PHE A 19 -6.52 -11.13 -3.28
C PHE A 19 -5.40 -10.11 -3.50
N GLY A 20 -4.87 -9.60 -2.38
CA GLY A 20 -3.86 -8.53 -2.38
C GLY A 20 -4.48 -7.14 -2.45
N SER A 21 -3.64 -6.12 -2.62
CA SER A 21 -4.12 -4.75 -2.60
C SER A 21 -4.65 -4.26 -3.95
N GLN A 22 -4.03 -4.68 -5.06
CA GLN A 22 -4.31 -4.15 -6.38
C GLN A 22 -5.46 -4.89 -7.05
N ARG A 23 -6.37 -4.15 -7.68
CA ARG A 23 -7.52 -4.66 -8.45
C ARG A 23 -7.14 -5.76 -9.44
N GLN A 24 -7.95 -6.80 -9.47
CA GLN A 24 -7.86 -7.94 -10.39
C GLN A 24 -9.29 -8.34 -10.80
N PRO A 25 -9.50 -8.86 -12.03
CA PRO A 25 -10.77 -9.46 -12.41
C PRO A 25 -11.18 -10.56 -11.42
N ASP A 26 -12.47 -10.68 -11.15
CA ASP A 26 -13.10 -11.78 -10.40
C ASP A 26 -12.72 -11.92 -8.91
N TYR A 27 -11.89 -11.03 -8.37
CA TYR A 27 -11.46 -11.08 -6.98
C TYR A 27 -11.63 -9.75 -6.25
N THR A 28 -12.06 -9.82 -4.98
CA THR A 28 -12.10 -8.64 -4.11
C THR A 28 -10.69 -8.27 -3.65
N THR A 29 -10.33 -7.00 -3.81
CA THR A 29 -9.03 -6.45 -3.39
C THR A 29 -9.22 -5.26 -2.44
N ILE A 30 -8.13 -4.79 -1.84
CA ILE A 30 -8.18 -3.60 -0.97
C ILE A 30 -8.57 -2.36 -1.77
N GLU A 31 -8.04 -2.19 -2.99
CA GLU A 31 -8.41 -1.10 -3.88
C GLU A 31 -9.90 -1.13 -4.22
N ASP A 32 -10.50 -2.30 -4.48
CA ASP A 32 -11.94 -2.39 -4.76
C ASP A 32 -12.77 -1.86 -3.59
N CYS A 33 -12.42 -2.22 -2.36
CA CYS A 33 -13.13 -1.73 -1.17
C CYS A 33 -12.98 -0.21 -1.00
N LEU A 34 -11.78 0.34 -1.22
CA LEU A 34 -11.56 1.78 -1.15
C LEU A 34 -12.37 2.52 -2.22
N ILE A 35 -12.33 2.03 -3.46
CA ILE A 35 -13.02 2.64 -4.59
C ILE A 35 -14.54 2.59 -4.39
N ALA A 36 -15.08 1.44 -3.96
CA ALA A 36 -16.50 1.28 -3.67
C ALA A 36 -16.96 2.27 -2.58
N ALA A 37 -16.20 2.40 -1.48
CA ALA A 37 -16.51 3.36 -0.42
C ALA A 37 -16.46 4.82 -0.89
N LEU A 38 -15.49 5.16 -1.75
CA LEU A 38 -15.38 6.50 -2.33
C LEU A 38 -16.51 6.80 -3.32
N GLN A 39 -16.96 5.82 -4.08
CA GLN A 39 -18.11 5.96 -4.98
C GLN A 39 -19.43 6.06 -4.21
N GLU A 40 -19.63 5.21 -3.20
CA GLU A 40 -20.83 5.23 -2.35
C GLU A 40 -21.02 6.58 -1.63
N LYS A 41 -19.92 7.24 -1.28
CA LYS A 41 -19.92 8.54 -0.60
C LYS A 41 -19.71 9.74 -1.54
N ASP A 42 -19.89 9.56 -2.84
CA ASP A 42 -19.81 10.61 -3.87
C ASP A 42 -18.48 11.39 -3.89
N TYR A 43 -17.38 10.74 -3.50
CA TYR A 43 -16.04 11.32 -3.58
C TYR A 43 -15.45 11.19 -4.98
N ILE A 44 -15.76 10.09 -5.67
CA ILE A 44 -15.33 9.81 -7.05
C ILE A 44 -16.50 9.21 -7.85
N ASN A 45 -16.69 9.66 -9.08
CA ASN A 45 -17.70 9.09 -9.99
C ASN A 45 -17.06 8.13 -10.99
N ASP A 46 -15.91 8.52 -11.54
CA ASP A 46 -15.12 7.73 -12.48
C ASP A 46 -13.71 7.54 -11.94
N ILE A 47 -13.31 6.28 -11.79
CA ILE A 47 -11.98 5.89 -11.32
C ILE A 47 -10.85 6.39 -12.24
N ARG A 48 -11.09 6.49 -13.56
CA ARG A 48 -10.10 6.95 -14.53
C ARG A 48 -9.84 8.45 -14.40
N GLN A 49 -10.87 9.20 -14.00
CA GLN A 49 -10.80 10.67 -13.87
C GLN A 49 -10.45 11.13 -12.46
N SER A 50 -10.58 10.26 -11.46
CA SER A 50 -10.27 10.59 -10.07
C SER A 50 -8.77 10.65 -9.77
N GLY A 51 -7.92 10.10 -10.65
CA GLY A 51 -6.49 9.98 -10.37
C GLY A 51 -6.20 9.12 -9.13
N PHE A 52 -7.06 8.14 -8.84
CA PHE A 52 -6.89 7.23 -7.71
C PHE A 52 -5.60 6.42 -7.85
N GLU A 53 -4.76 6.45 -6.83
CA GLU A 53 -3.47 5.78 -6.83
C GLU A 53 -3.11 5.32 -5.42
N VAL A 54 -2.55 4.11 -5.28
CA VAL A 54 -2.02 3.57 -4.02
C VAL A 54 -0.50 3.56 -4.04
N ALA A 55 0.13 3.88 -2.91
CA ALA A 55 1.58 4.01 -2.78
C ALA A 55 2.35 2.69 -2.94
N SER A 56 1.71 1.55 -2.68
CA SER A 56 2.34 0.24 -2.81
C SER A 56 1.33 -0.83 -3.16
N ARG A 57 1.81 -1.83 -3.90
CA ARG A 57 1.10 -3.08 -4.13
C ARG A 57 1.54 -4.09 -3.07
N THR A 58 0.60 -4.83 -2.53
CA THR A 58 0.89 -5.91 -1.60
C THR A 58 0.23 -7.21 -2.07
N ASP A 59 0.94 -8.31 -1.85
CA ASP A 59 0.46 -9.63 -2.21
C ASP A 59 -0.68 -10.09 -1.30
N LYS A 60 -1.34 -11.18 -1.69
CA LYS A 60 -2.37 -11.84 -0.89
C LYS A 60 -1.88 -12.10 0.54
N TYR A 61 -2.76 -11.91 1.51
CA TYR A 61 -2.50 -12.05 2.97
C TYR A 61 -1.59 -10.98 3.60
N VAL A 62 -0.94 -10.11 2.84
CA VAL A 62 -0.15 -9.01 3.42
C VAL A 62 -1.10 -7.98 4.05
N SER A 63 -0.75 -7.53 5.25
CA SER A 63 -1.44 -6.43 5.94
C SER A 63 -0.64 -5.14 5.79
N ALA A 64 -1.29 -3.99 5.95
CA ALA A 64 -0.60 -2.70 6.05
C ALA A 64 -1.09 -1.91 7.26
N ARG A 65 -0.14 -1.39 8.04
CA ARG A 65 -0.44 -0.48 9.17
C ARG A 65 -0.60 0.98 8.73
N GLY A 66 0.08 1.36 7.65
CA GLY A 66 0.15 2.75 7.21
C GLY A 66 0.46 2.83 5.73
N SER A 67 -0.38 2.22 4.91
CA SER A 67 -0.34 2.47 3.46
C SER A 67 -0.86 3.88 3.17
N ALA A 68 -0.71 4.31 1.92
CA ALA A 68 -1.18 5.61 1.46
C ALA A 68 -1.87 5.46 0.11
N PHE A 69 -2.94 6.22 -0.11
CA PHE A 69 -3.56 6.38 -1.41
C PHE A 69 -3.94 7.84 -1.62
N SER A 70 -4.08 8.25 -2.87
CA SER A 70 -4.53 9.60 -3.21
C SER A 70 -5.57 9.57 -4.31
N PHE A 71 -6.43 10.57 -4.32
CA PHE A 71 -7.39 10.83 -5.39
C PHE A 71 -7.75 12.31 -5.41
N THR A 72 -8.40 12.73 -6.49
CA THR A 72 -8.84 14.09 -6.77
C THR A 72 -10.35 14.17 -6.66
N THR A 73 -10.84 15.16 -5.93
CA THR A 73 -12.27 15.39 -5.71
C THR A 73 -12.56 16.87 -5.50
N THR A 74 -13.81 17.27 -5.70
CA THR A 74 -14.32 18.61 -5.34
C THR A 74 -14.90 18.65 -3.94
N LYS A 75 -15.11 17.49 -3.30
CA LYS A 75 -15.69 17.35 -1.96
C LYS A 75 -14.58 17.36 -0.91
N ILE A 76 -14.76 18.11 0.18
CA ILE A 76 -13.80 18.11 1.29
C ILE A 76 -13.95 16.77 2.04
N PRO A 77 -12.87 15.98 2.21
CA PRO A 77 -12.95 14.68 2.86
C PRO A 77 -13.35 14.75 4.33
N THR A 78 -14.30 13.89 4.70
CA THR A 78 -14.64 13.59 6.08
C THR A 78 -14.29 12.13 6.36
N LEU A 79 -13.33 11.88 7.26
CA LEU A 79 -12.84 10.52 7.53
C LEU A 79 -13.94 9.57 7.98
N MET A 80 -14.82 10.00 8.88
CA MET A 80 -15.92 9.18 9.39
C MET A 80 -16.91 8.79 8.29
N GLU A 81 -17.15 9.69 7.32
CA GLU A 81 -18.04 9.41 6.20
C GLU A 81 -17.48 8.29 5.32
N ILE A 82 -16.21 8.40 4.90
CA ILE A 82 -15.56 7.36 4.07
C ILE A 82 -15.44 6.05 4.84
N ASN A 83 -15.01 6.11 6.11
CA ASN A 83 -14.88 4.92 6.96
C ASN A 83 -16.23 4.21 7.20
N SER A 84 -17.35 4.92 7.19
CA SER A 84 -18.68 4.31 7.38
C SER A 84 -19.05 3.34 6.24
N ALA A 85 -18.47 3.51 5.05
CA ALA A 85 -18.66 2.63 3.90
C ALA A 85 -17.57 1.55 3.77
N LEU A 86 -16.55 1.57 4.63
CA LEU A 86 -15.45 0.60 4.58
C LEU A 86 -15.75 -0.66 5.40
N PRO A 87 -15.28 -1.84 4.96
CA PRO A 87 -15.26 -3.02 5.81
C PRO A 87 -14.44 -2.77 7.09
N LYS A 88 -14.84 -3.38 8.21
CA LYS A 88 -14.14 -3.24 9.52
C LYS A 88 -12.64 -3.57 9.50
N SER A 89 -12.18 -4.33 8.50
CA SER A 89 -10.78 -4.69 8.28
C SER A 89 -9.96 -3.61 7.56
N ILE A 90 -10.56 -2.49 7.16
CA ILE A 90 -9.90 -1.38 6.46
C ILE A 90 -10.31 -0.08 7.16
N GLY A 91 -9.36 0.81 7.40
CA GLY A 91 -9.66 2.10 8.03
C GLY A 91 -8.70 3.20 7.63
N ILE A 92 -9.24 4.39 7.43
CA ILE A 92 -8.52 5.62 7.09
C ILE A 92 -8.40 6.47 8.35
N TRP A 93 -7.21 6.98 8.63
CA TRP A 93 -6.92 7.68 9.89
C TRP A 93 -6.31 9.08 9.74
N ALA A 94 -5.90 9.46 8.53
CA ALA A 94 -5.47 10.84 8.25
C ALA A 94 -5.62 11.16 6.76
N PHE A 95 -5.70 12.45 6.46
CA PHE A 95 -5.58 12.96 5.10
C PHE A 95 -4.95 14.35 5.07
N THR A 96 -4.41 14.75 3.91
CA THR A 96 -3.91 16.11 3.67
C THR A 96 -4.09 16.50 2.20
N LYS A 97 -4.14 17.80 1.91
CA LYS A 97 -4.06 18.32 0.53
C LYS A 97 -2.65 18.12 -0.01
N VAL A 98 -2.54 17.79 -1.29
CA VAL A 98 -1.27 17.65 -2.01
C VAL A 98 -1.37 18.34 -3.38
N PRO A 99 -0.24 18.68 -4.02
CA PRO A 99 -0.23 19.16 -5.41
C PRO A 99 -0.98 18.22 -6.35
N LEU A 100 -1.60 18.77 -7.40
CA LEU A 100 -2.40 17.97 -8.35
C LEU A 100 -1.58 16.90 -9.09
N ASP A 101 -0.27 17.13 -9.25
CA ASP A 101 0.71 16.23 -9.86
C ASP A 101 1.36 15.24 -8.87
N TYR A 102 0.97 15.26 -7.59
CA TYR A 102 1.48 14.33 -6.59
C TYR A 102 1.12 12.88 -6.93
N THR A 103 2.10 11.98 -6.90
CA THR A 103 1.91 10.54 -7.08
C THR A 103 2.14 9.79 -5.78
N SER A 104 1.19 8.96 -5.36
CA SER A 104 1.39 8.14 -4.16
C SER A 104 2.54 7.15 -4.34
N ARG A 105 2.79 6.67 -5.56
CA ARG A 105 3.83 5.67 -5.83
C ARG A 105 5.22 6.27 -5.96
N TYR A 106 5.39 7.37 -6.71
CA TYR A 106 6.72 7.88 -7.07
C TYR A 106 7.22 9.00 -6.13
N ASN A 107 6.34 9.71 -5.42
CA ASN A 107 6.78 10.65 -4.38
C ASN A 107 7.08 9.95 -3.03
N ALA A 108 6.80 8.65 -2.91
CA ALA A 108 7.19 7.86 -1.75
C ALA A 108 8.70 7.54 -1.81
N VAL A 109 9.47 8.04 -0.82
CA VAL A 109 10.93 7.90 -0.77
C VAL A 109 11.35 6.50 -0.27
N PHE A 110 10.74 6.02 0.82
CA PHE A 110 11.03 4.70 1.40
C PHE A 110 9.76 3.97 1.81
N ARG A 111 9.86 2.64 1.89
CA ARG A 111 8.80 1.75 2.39
C ARG A 111 9.39 0.86 3.47
N HIS A 112 8.71 0.79 4.62
CA HIS A 112 9.15 -0.02 5.75
C HIS A 112 8.16 -1.16 5.97
N TYR A 113 8.69 -2.38 6.05
CA TYR A 113 7.94 -3.59 6.32
C TYR A 113 8.41 -4.23 7.63
N LYS A 114 7.46 -4.75 8.41
CA LYS A 114 7.72 -5.55 9.60
C LYS A 114 7.16 -6.95 9.40
N TYR A 115 8.03 -7.95 9.42
CA TYR A 115 7.61 -9.35 9.36
C TYR A 115 7.46 -9.90 10.78
N ILE A 116 6.28 -10.45 11.09
CA ILE A 116 5.99 -11.05 12.40
C ILE A 116 5.68 -12.53 12.15
N THR A 117 6.50 -13.42 12.71
CA THR A 117 6.32 -14.86 12.55
C THR A 117 6.29 -15.56 13.90
N ARG A 118 5.33 -16.46 14.06
CA ARG A 118 5.25 -17.42 15.18
C ARG A 118 5.91 -18.75 14.86
N TYR A 119 6.32 -18.96 13.60
CA TYR A 119 6.84 -20.24 13.10
C TYR A 119 8.36 -20.32 13.22
N LEU A 120 8.87 -20.07 14.42
CA LEU A 120 10.25 -20.37 14.75
C LEU A 120 10.27 -21.81 15.26
N LYS A 121 10.39 -22.77 14.35
CA LYS A 121 10.36 -24.22 14.66
C LYS A 121 11.58 -24.69 15.46
N SER A 122 12.60 -23.86 15.59
CA SER A 122 13.84 -24.11 16.32
C SER A 122 14.31 -22.85 17.03
N ALA A 123 15.21 -23.01 18.00
CA ALA A 123 15.95 -21.89 18.59
C ALA A 123 16.77 -21.22 17.47
N LEU A 124 16.29 -20.06 17.00
CA LEU A 124 17.03 -19.28 16.03
C LEU A 124 18.20 -18.58 16.71
N ASN A 125 19.36 -18.62 16.07
CA ASN A 125 20.47 -17.78 16.48
C ASN A 125 20.22 -16.34 16.00
N ILE A 126 19.64 -15.53 16.87
CA ILE A 126 19.30 -14.12 16.61
C ILE A 126 20.55 -13.30 16.26
N GLU A 127 21.70 -13.64 16.82
CA GLU A 127 22.95 -12.95 16.51
C GLU A 127 23.37 -13.19 15.06
N ASN A 128 23.31 -14.44 14.59
CA ASN A 128 23.58 -14.77 13.19
C ASN A 128 22.57 -14.12 12.24
N MET A 129 21.29 -14.05 12.61
CA MET A 129 20.29 -13.33 11.82
C MET A 129 20.63 -11.84 11.71
N LYS A 130 20.99 -11.19 12.82
CA LYS A 130 21.39 -9.77 12.82
C LYS A 130 22.63 -9.54 11.95
N LYS A 131 23.64 -10.41 12.05
CA LYS A 131 24.84 -10.37 11.21
C LYS A 131 24.49 -10.52 9.72
N ALA A 132 23.65 -11.49 9.37
CA ALA A 132 23.20 -11.70 7.98
C ALA A 132 22.39 -10.50 7.45
N CYS A 133 21.46 -9.95 8.25
CA CYS A 133 20.71 -8.76 7.85
C CYS A 133 21.64 -7.57 7.59
N LYS A 134 22.65 -7.33 8.45
CA LYS A 134 23.60 -6.22 8.25
C LYS A 134 24.34 -6.29 6.91
N ALA A 135 24.60 -7.50 6.40
CA ALA A 135 25.21 -7.69 5.08
C ALA A 135 24.29 -7.28 3.91
N LEU A 136 22.97 -7.17 4.14
CA LEU A 136 22.00 -6.71 3.14
C LEU A 136 21.83 -5.19 3.11
N GLU A 137 22.34 -4.47 4.11
CA GLU A 137 22.22 -3.00 4.18
C GLU A 137 23.05 -2.30 3.10
N GLY A 138 22.52 -1.22 2.54
CA GLY A 138 23.15 -0.47 1.45
C GLY A 138 22.60 -0.85 0.07
N ARG A 139 23.39 -0.54 -0.97
CA ARG A 139 22.99 -0.70 -2.37
C ARG A 139 23.49 -2.04 -2.94
N HIS A 140 22.57 -2.93 -3.27
CA HIS A 140 22.90 -4.27 -3.79
C HIS A 140 21.99 -4.67 -4.95
N ASP A 141 22.45 -5.61 -5.77
CA ASP A 141 21.59 -6.32 -6.72
C ASP A 141 20.86 -7.46 -6.02
N PHE A 142 19.53 -7.33 -5.91
CA PHE A 142 18.67 -8.30 -5.24
C PHE A 142 17.98 -9.27 -6.23
N ILE A 143 18.60 -9.57 -7.39
CA ILE A 143 18.02 -10.47 -8.39
C ILE A 143 17.59 -11.83 -7.80
N ASN A 144 18.40 -12.40 -6.92
CA ASN A 144 18.11 -13.68 -6.24
C ASN A 144 17.00 -13.59 -5.18
N PHE A 145 16.55 -12.39 -4.83
CA PHE A 145 15.44 -12.13 -3.90
C PHE A 145 14.17 -11.64 -4.64
N SER A 146 14.15 -11.74 -5.97
CA SER A 146 13.03 -11.34 -6.81
C SER A 146 12.50 -12.53 -7.62
N LYS A 147 11.27 -12.42 -8.14
CA LYS A 147 10.78 -13.39 -9.12
C LYS A 147 11.59 -13.24 -10.42
N GLN A 148 12.08 -14.34 -10.97
CA GLN A 148 12.73 -14.34 -12.28
C GLN A 148 11.71 -13.92 -13.34
N ASN A 149 11.85 -12.70 -13.86
CA ASN A 149 11.09 -12.20 -15.00
C ASN A 149 12.02 -12.03 -16.20
N LYS A 150 11.49 -12.25 -17.40
CA LYS A 150 12.23 -12.11 -18.68
C LYS A 150 12.51 -10.65 -19.08
N GLU A 151 11.91 -9.69 -18.38
CA GLU A 151 12.13 -8.26 -18.60
C GLU A 151 13.12 -7.76 -17.52
N GLU A 152 14.37 -7.59 -17.94
CA GLU A 152 15.51 -7.15 -17.12
C GLU A 152 15.37 -5.69 -16.68
N GLU A 153 14.44 -5.35 -15.77
CA GLU A 153 14.37 -3.97 -15.30
C GLU A 153 14.40 -3.83 -13.78
N LYS A 154 15.65 -3.65 -13.32
CA LYS A 154 16.11 -3.01 -12.08
C LYS A 154 15.83 -3.84 -10.82
N THR A 155 16.74 -4.75 -10.49
CA THR A 155 16.84 -5.48 -9.20
C THR A 155 17.77 -4.80 -8.19
N VAL A 156 18.50 -3.76 -8.62
CA VAL A 156 19.36 -2.95 -7.74
C VAL A 156 18.51 -2.08 -6.83
N ARG A 157 18.69 -2.20 -5.50
CA ARG A 157 17.94 -1.45 -4.48
C ARG A 157 18.85 -1.00 -3.35
N ASP A 158 18.42 0.08 -2.68
CA ASP A 158 18.97 0.52 -1.40
C ASP A 158 18.11 -0.04 -0.27
N LEU A 159 18.72 -0.82 0.64
CA LEU A 159 18.08 -1.34 1.84
C LEU A 159 18.63 -0.61 3.07
N LEU A 160 17.73 -0.05 3.88
CA LEU A 160 18.03 0.55 5.17
C LEU A 160 17.41 -0.33 6.27
N LEU A 161 18.22 -0.74 7.24
CA LEU A 161 17.81 -1.58 8.37
C LEU A 161 17.78 -0.80 9.68
#